data_AF-W1ILW0-F1
#
_entry.id   AF-W1ILW0-F1
#
_cell.length_a   1.000
_cell.length_b   1.000
_cell.length_c   1.000
_cell.angle_alpha   90.00
_cell.angle_beta   90.00
_cell.angle_gamma   90.00
#
_symmetry.space_group_name_H-M   'P 1'
#
loop_
_entity.id
_entity.type
_entity.pdbx_description
1 polymer ?
#
loop_
_entity_poly.entity_id
_entity_poly.type
_entity_poly.pdbx_seq_one_letter_code
_entity_poly.pdbx_strand_id
1 'polypeptide(L)'
;MNDLGQWHKNQRGNALLVSVLMMLTLSLMVLKALHYQQENAMLMMFDEQKYLNAFQQAESSLAWGSVQSWPLNSRELGNWLCSQKSGSYLQSCLRRYQDDLFLLKGVAPFSAGEHLELYQWMKQMKGSNQDTLIPVKSGWLDFCPVIPVEFCL
;
A
#
# COMPACT_ATOMS: atom_id res chain seq x y z
N MET A 1 -15.16 13.35 82.32
CA MET A 1 -14.40 14.00 81.23
C MET A 1 -13.25 13.07 80.89
N ASN A 2 -13.07 12.76 79.60
CA ASN A 2 -11.94 12.05 78.99
C ASN A 2 -12.10 10.52 78.81
N ASP A 3 -12.88 10.13 77.80
CA ASP A 3 -12.63 8.84 77.12
C ASP A 3 -13.08 8.84 75.64
N LEU A 4 -12.73 9.91 74.91
CA LEU A 4 -12.98 10.06 73.47
C LEU A 4 -11.69 10.44 72.73
N GLY A 5 -10.62 9.66 72.93
CA GLY A 5 -9.30 10.01 72.40
C GLY A 5 -8.53 8.88 71.70
N GLN A 6 -9.10 7.67 71.56
CA GLN A 6 -8.27 6.49 71.27
C GLN A 6 -8.73 5.59 70.10
N TRP A 7 -9.51 6.12 69.15
CA TRP A 7 -9.85 5.40 67.91
C TRP A 7 -9.25 5.99 66.63
N HIS A 8 -8.51 7.11 66.69
CA HIS A 8 -8.14 7.87 65.48
C HIS A 8 -6.82 7.45 64.79
N LYS A 9 -5.95 6.66 65.45
CA LYS A 9 -4.62 6.31 64.89
C LYS A 9 -4.64 5.09 63.95
N ASN A 10 -5.47 4.08 64.20
CA ASN A 10 -5.51 2.87 63.36
C ASN A 10 -6.27 3.04 62.04
N GLN A 11 -7.18 4.01 61.92
CA GLN A 11 -7.94 4.24 60.68
C GLN A 11 -7.17 5.02 59.61
N ARG A 12 -6.20 5.88 60.00
CA ARG A 12 -5.45 6.73 59.04
C ARG A 12 -4.44 5.95 58.21
N GLY A 13 -3.79 4.92 58.76
CA GLY A 13 -2.84 4.08 58.03
C GLY A 13 -3.51 3.23 56.94
N ASN A 14 -4.70 2.70 57.23
CA ASN A 14 -5.46 1.89 56.27
C ASN A 14 -6.04 2.74 55.11
N ALA A 15 -6.50 3.95 55.41
CA ALA A 15 -7.03 4.87 54.39
C ALA A 15 -5.96 5.31 53.37
N LEU A 16 -4.73 5.56 53.81
CA LEU A 16 -3.61 5.90 52.92
C LEU A 16 -3.23 4.73 52.00
N LEU A 17 -3.15 3.51 52.55
CA LEU A 17 -2.86 2.31 51.75
C LEU A 17 -3.92 2.06 50.67
N VAL A 18 -5.20 2.21 51.03
CA VAL A 18 -6.31 2.09 50.08
C VAL A 18 -6.21 3.13 48.97
N SER A 19 -5.86 4.38 49.28
CA SER A 19 -5.72 5.43 48.27
C SER A 19 -4.58 5.16 47.27
N VAL A 20 -3.43 4.66 47.74
CA VAL A 20 -2.30 4.31 46.87
C VAL A 20 -2.65 3.11 45.99
N LEU A 21 -3.30 2.09 46.55
CA LEU A 21 -3.81 0.95 45.79
C LEU A 21 -4.83 1.37 44.72
N MET A 22 -5.73 2.30 45.05
CA MET A 22 -6.65 2.88 44.07
C MET A 22 -5.90 3.62 42.95
N MET A 23 -4.90 4.45 43.27
CA MET A 23 -4.10 5.14 42.26
C MET A 23 -3.33 4.16 41.36
N LEU A 24 -2.72 3.12 41.93
CA LEU A 24 -2.01 2.09 41.17
C LEU A 24 -2.95 1.32 40.25
N THR A 25 -4.12 0.91 40.75
CA THR A 25 -5.10 0.17 39.94
C THR A 25 -5.66 1.00 38.80
N LEU A 26 -5.97 2.28 39.03
CA LEU A 26 -6.38 3.21 37.97
C LEU A 26 -5.27 3.38 36.92
N SER A 27 -4.02 3.55 37.35
CA SER A 27 -2.87 3.67 36.45
C SER A 27 -2.69 2.42 35.59
N LEU A 28 -2.86 1.23 36.18
CA LEU A 28 -2.80 -0.04 35.46
C LEU A 28 -3.97 -0.23 34.48
N MET A 29 -5.18 0.21 34.84
CA MET A 29 -6.34 0.19 33.94
C MET A 29 -6.11 1.10 32.73
N VAL A 30 -5.57 2.31 32.92
CA VAL A 30 -5.23 3.22 31.82
C VAL A 30 -4.15 2.61 30.92
N LEU A 31 -3.09 2.03 31.51
CA LEU A 31 -2.02 1.38 30.75
C LEU A 31 -2.56 0.20 29.91
N LYS A 32 -3.45 -0.62 30.49
CA LYS A 32 -4.13 -1.72 29.79
C LYS A 32 -4.97 -1.22 28.62
N ALA A 33 -5.74 -0.15 28.81
CA ALA A 33 -6.56 0.43 27.75
C ALA A 33 -5.72 0.98 26.59
N LEU A 34 -4.61 1.67 26.90
CA LEU A 34 -3.68 2.18 25.88
C LEU A 34 -3.01 1.03 25.10
N HIS A 35 -2.60 -0.04 25.77
CA HIS A 35 -2.02 -1.21 25.12
C HIS A 35 -3.01 -1.86 24.15
N TYR A 36 -4.26 -2.04 24.59
CA TYR A 36 -5.32 -2.60 23.75
C TYR A 36 -5.63 -1.73 22.52
N GLN A 37 -5.59 -0.41 22.68
CA GLN A 37 -5.76 0.52 21.57
C GLN A 37 -4.61 0.42 20.55
N GLN A 38 -3.37 0.28 21.03
CA GLN A 38 -2.19 0.18 20.18
C GLN A 38 -2.17 -1.14 19.38
N GLU A 39 -2.55 -2.26 19.99
CA GLU A 39 -2.61 -3.56 19.29
C GLU A 39 -3.62 -3.55 18.14
N ASN A 40 -4.80 -2.97 18.36
CA ASN A 40 -5.83 -2.86 17.31
C ASN A 40 -5.39 -1.92 16.17
N ALA A 41 -4.69 -0.83 16.49
CA ALA A 41 -4.16 0.09 15.48
C ALA A 41 -3.02 -0.56 14.65
N MET A 42 -2.21 -1.40 15.29
CA MET A 42 -1.08 -2.07 14.65
C MET A 42 -1.52 -3.06 13.56
N LEU A 43 -2.59 -3.83 13.79
CA LEU A 43 -3.10 -4.78 12.79
C LEU A 43 -3.59 -4.07 11.52
N MET A 44 -4.38 -2.99 11.66
CA MET A 44 -4.83 -2.20 10.50
C MET A 44 -3.66 -1.54 9.76
N MET A 45 -2.62 -1.13 10.49
CA MET A 45 -1.43 -0.50 9.90
C MET A 45 -0.62 -1.46 9.02
N PHE A 46 -0.59 -2.76 9.33
CA PHE A 46 0.17 -3.73 8.52
C PHE A 46 -0.44 -3.92 7.13
N ASP A 47 -1.76 -4.02 7.03
CA ASP A 47 -2.44 -4.18 5.74
C ASP A 47 -2.28 -2.92 4.87
N GLU A 48 -2.42 -1.74 5.48
CA GLU A 48 -2.18 -0.46 4.81
C GLU A 48 -0.73 -0.36 4.32
N GLN A 49 0.25 -0.66 5.17
CA GLN A 49 1.66 -0.63 4.80
C GLN A 49 1.96 -1.58 3.64
N LYS A 50 1.37 -2.77 3.66
CA LYS A 50 1.52 -3.77 2.60
C LYS A 50 0.94 -3.26 1.29
N TYR A 51 -0.25 -2.67 1.32
CA TYR A 51 -0.89 -2.06 0.16
C TYR A 51 -0.03 -0.92 -0.41
N LEU A 52 0.43 -0.01 0.44
CA LEU A 52 1.28 1.12 0.02
C LEU A 52 2.59 0.66 -0.60
N ASN A 53 3.22 -0.38 -0.05
CA ASN A 53 4.43 -0.95 -0.61
C ASN A 53 4.18 -1.54 -2.01
N ALA A 54 3.11 -2.32 -2.17
CA ALA A 54 2.74 -2.89 -3.47
C ALA A 54 2.37 -1.79 -4.49
N PHE A 55 1.63 -0.77 -4.06
CA PHE A 55 1.29 0.39 -4.89
C PHE A 55 2.54 1.12 -5.39
N GLN A 56 3.48 1.44 -4.50
CA GLN A 56 4.75 2.09 -4.87
C GLN A 56 5.61 1.22 -5.79
N GLN A 57 5.57 -0.10 -5.60
CA GLN A 57 6.28 -1.04 -6.46
C GLN A 57 5.63 -1.11 -7.86
N ALA A 58 4.30 -1.06 -7.96
CA ALA A 58 3.60 -1.02 -9.24
C ALA A 58 3.86 0.30 -9.97
N GLU A 59 3.87 1.42 -9.25
CA GLU A 59 4.26 2.74 -9.75
C GLU A 59 5.68 2.73 -10.32
N SER A 60 6.63 2.21 -9.53
CA SER A 60 8.02 2.09 -9.95
C SER A 60 8.16 1.21 -11.19
N SER A 61 7.36 0.15 -11.27
CA SER A 61 7.35 -0.77 -12.42
C SER A 61 6.82 -0.08 -13.66
N LEU A 62 5.73 0.68 -13.54
CA LEU A 62 5.10 1.47 -14.59
C LEU A 62 6.05 2.57 -15.09
N ALA A 63 6.67 3.30 -14.18
CA ALA A 63 7.66 4.33 -14.49
C ALA A 63 8.85 3.75 -15.27
N TRP A 64 9.38 2.60 -14.85
CA TRP A 64 10.43 1.90 -15.58
C TRP A 64 9.96 1.43 -16.96
N GLY A 65 8.75 0.86 -17.07
CA GLY A 65 8.17 0.43 -18.33
C GLY A 65 7.94 1.59 -19.32
N SER A 66 7.69 2.80 -18.81
CA SER A 66 7.42 3.99 -19.63
C SER A 66 8.64 4.49 -20.41
N VAL A 67 9.84 4.20 -19.90
CA VAL A 67 11.12 4.61 -20.51
C VAL A 67 11.84 3.45 -21.22
N GLN A 68 11.26 2.25 -21.20
CA GLN A 68 11.83 1.06 -21.82
C GLN A 68 11.62 1.06 -23.33
N SER A 69 12.61 0.57 -24.09
CA SER A 69 12.46 0.33 -25.52
C SER A 69 11.63 -0.94 -25.77
N TRP A 70 10.44 -0.76 -26.34
CA TRP A 70 9.52 -1.85 -26.67
C TRP A 70 9.58 -2.20 -28.17
N PRO A 71 9.42 -3.47 -28.55
CA PRO A 71 9.43 -3.89 -29.96
C PRO A 71 8.07 -3.60 -30.63
N LEU A 72 7.79 -2.34 -30.96
CA LEU A 72 6.49 -1.85 -31.47
C LEU A 72 5.98 -2.51 -32.77
N ASN A 73 6.89 -3.11 -33.53
CA ASN A 73 6.58 -3.77 -34.80
C ASN A 73 6.29 -5.27 -34.63
N SER A 74 6.33 -5.82 -33.40
CA SER A 74 6.02 -7.23 -33.19
C SER A 74 4.52 -7.47 -33.33
N ARG A 75 4.17 -8.57 -34.01
CA ARG A 75 2.77 -9.04 -34.12
C ARG A 75 2.22 -9.50 -32.74
N GLU A 76 3.11 -9.71 -31.77
CA GLU A 76 2.83 -10.17 -30.41
C GLU A 76 2.14 -9.12 -29.53
N LEU A 77 2.20 -7.84 -29.90
CA LEU A 77 1.55 -6.73 -29.18
C LEU A 77 0.01 -6.77 -29.21
N GLY A 78 -0.60 -7.68 -29.97
CA GLY A 78 -2.03 -8.00 -29.81
C GLY A 78 -2.35 -8.64 -28.46
N ASN A 79 -1.35 -9.26 -27.82
CA ASN A 79 -1.38 -9.80 -26.47
C ASN A 79 -0.43 -8.99 -25.55
N TRP A 80 -0.45 -9.30 -24.26
CA TRP A 80 0.46 -8.69 -23.30
C TRP A 80 1.91 -9.14 -23.56
N LEU A 81 2.78 -8.17 -23.87
CA LEU A 81 4.22 -8.37 -23.93
C LEU A 81 4.84 -7.87 -22.62
N CYS A 82 5.28 -8.78 -21.77
CA CYS A 82 5.86 -8.45 -20.47
C CYS A 82 7.38 -8.43 -20.50
N SER A 83 7.97 -7.48 -19.77
CA SER A 83 9.39 -7.37 -19.52
C SER A 83 9.64 -7.18 -18.02
N GLN A 84 10.69 -7.84 -17.51
CA GLN A 84 11.12 -7.73 -16.12
C GLN A 84 12.53 -7.17 -16.08
N LYS A 85 12.77 -6.22 -15.16
CA LYS A 85 14.09 -5.63 -14.97
C LYS A 85 15.00 -6.61 -14.24
N SER A 86 16.10 -7.03 -14.90
CA SER A 86 17.11 -7.90 -14.30
C SER A 86 17.63 -7.34 -12.97
N GLY A 87 17.66 -8.19 -11.93
CA GLY A 87 18.11 -7.82 -10.60
C GLY A 87 17.13 -6.95 -9.80
N SER A 88 15.86 -6.85 -10.23
CA SER A 88 14.82 -6.11 -9.54
C SER A 88 13.47 -6.83 -9.62
N TYR A 89 12.51 -6.36 -8.82
CA TYR A 89 11.13 -6.86 -8.82
C TYR A 89 10.20 -6.00 -9.71
N LEU A 90 10.78 -5.18 -10.58
CA LEU A 90 10.01 -4.32 -11.48
C LEU A 90 9.60 -5.10 -12.72
N GLN A 91 8.30 -5.21 -12.95
CA GLN A 91 7.73 -5.86 -14.11
C GLN A 91 6.69 -4.95 -14.76
N SER A 92 6.86 -4.71 -16.05
CA SER A 92 5.90 -3.98 -16.87
C SER A 92 5.48 -4.81 -18.05
N CYS A 93 4.23 -4.63 -18.49
CA CYS A 93 3.70 -5.26 -19.68
C CYS A 93 3.13 -4.19 -20.61
N LEU A 94 3.25 -4.40 -21.90
CA LEU A 94 2.72 -3.51 -22.93
C LEU A 94 1.79 -4.28 -23.85
N ARG A 95 0.65 -3.68 -24.20
CA ARG A 95 -0.28 -4.21 -25.19
C ARG A 95 -0.77 -3.10 -26.10
N ARG A 96 -0.90 -3.38 -27.39
CA ARG A 96 -1.53 -2.46 -28.33
C ARG A 96 -3.04 -2.50 -28.11
N TYR A 97 -3.64 -1.32 -27.98
CA TYR A 97 -5.09 -1.19 -27.85
C TYR A 97 -5.71 -0.90 -29.22
N GLN A 98 -5.37 0.24 -29.83
CA GLN A 98 -5.88 0.64 -31.14
C GLN A 98 -4.90 1.61 -31.81
N ASP A 99 -4.64 1.40 -33.10
CA ASP A 99 -3.75 2.23 -33.92
C ASP A 99 -2.39 2.50 -33.24
N ASP A 100 -2.11 3.76 -32.93
CA ASP A 100 -0.91 4.24 -32.26
C ASP A 100 -1.06 4.31 -30.73
N LEU A 101 -2.16 3.81 -30.15
CA LEU A 101 -2.44 3.80 -28.72
C LEU A 101 -2.16 2.43 -28.09
N PHE A 102 -1.43 2.48 -26.99
CA PHE A 102 -0.98 1.31 -26.25
C PHE A 102 -1.31 1.47 -24.78
N LEU A 103 -1.55 0.35 -24.14
CA LEU A 103 -1.72 0.27 -22.70
C LEU A 103 -0.46 -0.33 -22.09
N LEU A 104 0.20 0.44 -21.24
CA LEU A 104 1.28 -0.02 -20.39
C LEU A 104 0.70 -0.38 -19.02
N LYS A 105 1.15 -1.49 -18.45
CA LYS A 105 0.75 -2.00 -17.15
C LYS A 105 1.97 -2.24 -16.28
N GLY A 106 2.04 -1.63 -15.11
CA GLY A 106 3.03 -1.93 -14.07
C GLY A 106 2.44 -2.91 -13.07
N VAL A 107 3.19 -3.95 -12.72
CA VAL A 107 2.71 -5.05 -11.87
C VAL A 107 3.54 -5.13 -10.59
N ALA A 108 2.87 -5.29 -9.46
CA ALA A 108 3.51 -5.61 -8.18
C ALA A 108 2.83 -6.80 -7.51
N PRO A 109 3.61 -7.72 -6.91
CA PRO A 109 3.04 -8.77 -6.08
C PRO A 109 2.42 -8.15 -4.83
N PHE A 110 1.16 -8.49 -4.54
CA PHE A 110 0.48 -8.05 -3.33
C PHE A 110 0.27 -9.20 -2.35
N SER A 111 -0.28 -10.31 -2.80
CA SER A 111 -0.47 -11.51 -1.96
C SER A 111 -0.22 -12.78 -2.78
N ALA A 112 -0.43 -13.96 -2.19
CA ALA A 112 -0.21 -15.22 -2.89
C ALA A 112 -1.16 -15.37 -4.08
N GLY A 113 -0.66 -15.08 -5.28
CA GLY A 113 -1.44 -15.11 -6.53
C GLY A 113 -2.17 -13.81 -6.86
N GLU A 114 -2.14 -12.81 -5.98
CA GLU A 114 -2.73 -11.50 -6.23
C GLU A 114 -1.66 -10.47 -6.58
N HIS A 115 -1.96 -9.66 -7.59
CA HIS A 115 -1.09 -8.58 -8.05
C HIS A 115 -1.86 -7.26 -7.99
N LEU A 116 -1.13 -6.21 -7.64
CA LEU A 116 -1.59 -4.84 -7.81
C LEU A 116 -1.08 -4.34 -9.16
N GLU A 117 -2.00 -3.77 -9.94
CA GLU A 117 -1.74 -3.36 -11.31
C GLU A 117 -2.08 -1.89 -11.48
N LEU A 118 -1.17 -1.14 -12.07
CA LEU A 118 -1.38 0.25 -12.46
C LEU A 118 -1.20 0.38 -13.96
N TYR A 119 -1.89 1.35 -14.54
CA TYR A 119 -2.03 1.49 -15.98
C TYR A 119 -1.60 2.88 -16.44
N GLN A 120 -1.00 2.93 -17.63
CA GLN A 120 -0.66 4.19 -18.29
C GLN A 120 -0.96 4.06 -19.78
N TRP A 121 -1.75 4.99 -20.30
CA TRP A 121 -1.89 5.15 -21.74
C TRP A 121 -0.59 5.66 -22.35
N MET A 122 -0.13 4.99 -23.40
CA MET A 122 1.06 5.34 -24.17
C MET A 122 0.66 5.59 -25.62
N LYS A 123 1.31 6.55 -26.27
CA LYS A 123 1.10 6.84 -27.69
C LYS A 123 2.41 6.65 -28.46
N GLN A 124 2.31 6.00 -29.60
CA GLN A 124 3.42 5.87 -30.54
C GLN A 124 3.62 7.19 -31.28
N MET A 125 4.84 7.69 -31.22
CA MET A 125 5.32 8.83 -31.98
C MET A 125 6.23 8.29 -33.08
N LYS A 126 5.87 8.56 -34.33
CA LYS A 126 6.69 8.21 -35.48
C LYS A 126 7.87 9.19 -35.56
N GLY A 127 9.06 8.68 -35.26
CA GLY A 127 10.30 9.43 -35.34
C GLY A 127 10.97 9.26 -36.70
N SER A 128 11.86 10.18 -37.08
CA SER A 128 12.58 10.09 -38.36
C SER A 128 13.53 8.89 -38.45
N ASN A 129 13.98 8.34 -37.31
CA ASN A 129 14.92 7.21 -37.24
C ASN A 129 14.35 5.98 -36.52
N GLN A 130 13.48 6.17 -35.53
CA GLN A 130 12.84 5.08 -34.79
C GLN A 130 11.53 5.56 -34.16
N ASP A 131 10.54 4.68 -34.13
CA ASP A 131 9.28 4.92 -33.43
C ASP A 131 9.50 4.80 -31.91
N THR A 132 8.94 5.75 -31.17
CA THR A 132 9.04 5.80 -29.71
C THR A 132 7.66 5.79 -29.08
N LEU A 133 7.55 5.28 -27.85
CA LEU A 133 6.36 5.43 -27.04
C LEU A 133 6.54 6.59 -26.07
N ILE A 134 5.52 7.44 -25.99
CA ILE A 134 5.45 8.51 -25.01
C ILE A 134 4.20 8.34 -24.14
N PRO A 135 4.27 8.61 -22.83
CA PRO A 135 3.11 8.58 -21.97
C PRO A 135 2.12 9.68 -22.34
N VAL A 136 0.84 9.32 -22.42
CA VAL A 136 -0.26 10.28 -22.59
C VAL A 136 -0.42 11.07 -21.30
N LYS A 137 -0.49 12.40 -21.42
CA LYS A 137 -0.72 13.28 -20.27
C LYS A 137 -2.05 12.93 -19.61
N SER A 138 -2.03 12.77 -18.28
CA SER A 138 -3.19 12.31 -17.49
C SER A 138 -3.74 10.95 -17.92
N GLY A 139 -2.89 10.10 -18.52
CA GLY A 139 -3.24 8.74 -18.93
C GLY A 139 -2.96 7.67 -17.88
N TRP A 140 -2.52 8.07 -16.68
CA TRP A 140 -2.26 7.20 -15.54
C TRP A 140 -3.57 6.81 -14.85
N LEU A 141 -3.72 5.54 -14.48
CA LEU A 141 -4.95 4.97 -13.96
C LEU A 141 -4.65 3.82 -12.97
N ASP A 142 -5.42 3.75 -11.90
CA ASP A 142 -5.41 2.66 -10.89
C ASP A 142 -6.52 1.62 -11.12
N PHE A 143 -7.27 1.75 -12.22
CA PHE A 143 -8.32 0.83 -12.62
C PHE A 143 -8.16 0.41 -14.08
N CYS A 144 -8.84 -0.68 -14.45
CA CYS A 144 -8.86 -1.18 -15.82
C CYS A 144 -9.46 -0.14 -16.79
N PRO A 145 -8.69 0.43 -17.73
CA PRO A 145 -9.16 1.53 -18.57
C PRO A 145 -10.19 1.13 -19.62
N VAL A 146 -10.37 -0.17 -19.85
CA VAL A 146 -11.07 -0.70 -21.01
C VAL A 146 -12.12 -1.72 -20.58
N ILE A 147 -13.19 -1.81 -21.36
CA ILE A 147 -14.31 -2.72 -21.09
C ILE A 147 -13.91 -4.21 -21.27
N PRO A 148 -13.15 -4.60 -22.30
CA PRO A 148 -12.77 -6.00 -22.48
C PRO A 148 -11.81 -6.44 -21.37
N VAL A 149 -12.30 -7.34 -20.51
CA VAL A 149 -11.60 -7.80 -19.31
C VAL A 149 -10.27 -8.47 -19.63
N GLU A 150 -10.08 -9.02 -20.82
CA GLU A 150 -8.83 -9.63 -21.25
C GLU A 150 -7.63 -8.68 -21.25
N PHE A 151 -7.84 -7.36 -21.18
CA PHE A 151 -6.76 -6.40 -20.96
C PHE A 151 -6.31 -6.38 -19.49
N CYS A 152 -7.15 -6.78 -18.53
CA CYS A 152 -6.87 -6.62 -17.11
C CYS A 152 -6.92 -7.95 -16.34
N LEU A 153 -6.99 -9.09 -17.06
CA LEU A 153 -6.89 -10.45 -16.54
C LEU A 153 -5.46 -11.01 -16.65
#